data_AF-A0A6P6YED7-F1
#
_entry.id   AF-A0A6P6YED7-F1
#
_cell.length_a   1.000
_cell.length_b   1.000
_cell.length_c   1.000
_cell.angle_alpha   90.00
_cell.angle_beta   90.00
_cell.angle_gamma   90.00
#
_symmetry.space_group_name_H-M   'P 1'
#
loop_
_entity.id
_entity.type
_entity.pdbx_description
1 polymer ?
#
loop_
_entity_poly.entity_id
_entity_poly.type
_entity_poly.pdbx_seq_one_letter_code
_entity_poly.pdbx_strand_id
1 'polypeptide(L)'
;MREIVHIQAGQCGNQIGAKFWEVISDEHGIDPTGAYHGDSPLQLERINVYYNEASGGKYVPRAILLDLEPGTMDSVRSGVFGTLFRPDNFIFGQSGAGNNWAKGHYTEGAELVDTVLDVVRKEAEGCDCLQGFQLAHSLGGGTGSGMGTLLISKIREEYPDRIMNTFSVMPSPKVSDTVVEPYNATLSVHQLVENTDETYCIDNEALYDICFRTLKLTTPTYGDLNHLVSVTMSGVTTCLRFPGQLNADLRKLAVNMVPFPRLHFFMPGFAPLTSRGSQQYRALSVPELTQQMFDAKNMMAACDPRHGRYLTVATIFRGRMSMKEVDEQMLNVQNKNSSYFVEWIPNNVKTAVCDIPPRGLKMAATFIGNSTAIQELFRRISEQFTAMFRRKAFLHWYTGEGMDEMEFTEAESNMNDLVNEYQQYQEATAEDEEYDNKDDGGGGGGKPMIDRKQIEREQRDRRIPVELETSIQYMNSDAFKETYKEYKIWELFRRNFKGQFSPAVPRLSCVGADGFLKTSNPCVVCRDRNLLVHHKNIELLKQFISPHTGYVYPNSLLCLCFDQYEKLCAAVQLAKNYGLIDFEVPVRHYDYRYHYKQTIDKKTKS
;
A
#
# COMPACT_ATOMS: atom_id res chain seq x y z
N MET A 1 -23.95 2.59 5.79
CA MET A 1 -23.82 3.09 4.41
C MET A 1 -22.43 3.70 4.30
N ARG A 2 -22.02 4.26 3.15
CA ARG A 2 -20.62 4.63 2.90
C ARG A 2 -20.59 5.86 2.03
N GLU A 3 -20.47 7.04 2.64
CA GLU A 3 -20.62 8.32 1.94
C GLU A 3 -19.25 8.97 1.67
N ILE A 4 -19.16 9.74 0.57
CA ILE A 4 -17.97 10.51 0.19
C ILE A 4 -18.39 11.96 0.03
N VAL A 5 -17.68 12.87 0.71
CA VAL A 5 -17.87 14.31 0.51
C VAL A 5 -16.94 14.76 -0.61
N HIS A 6 -17.52 15.32 -1.67
CA HIS A 6 -16.76 15.82 -2.81
C HIS A 6 -16.53 17.32 -2.66
N ILE A 7 -15.29 17.77 -2.86
CA ILE A 7 -14.87 19.16 -2.72
C ILE A 7 -14.23 19.60 -4.03
N GLN A 8 -14.58 20.78 -4.52
CA GLN A 8 -14.05 21.35 -5.76
C GLN A 8 -13.44 22.71 -5.44
N ALA A 9 -12.16 22.89 -5.77
CA ALA A 9 -11.44 24.12 -5.46
C ALA A 9 -10.87 24.79 -6.71
N GLY A 10 -11.19 26.08 -6.87
CA GLY A 10 -10.71 26.94 -7.94
C GLY A 10 -11.34 26.64 -9.30
N GLN A 11 -10.99 27.47 -10.29
CA GLN A 11 -11.58 27.40 -11.63
C GLN A 11 -11.50 26.01 -12.28
N CYS A 12 -10.31 25.40 -12.29
CA CYS A 12 -10.11 24.09 -12.90
C CYS A 12 -10.87 22.98 -12.15
N GLY A 13 -10.80 22.99 -10.81
CA GLY A 13 -11.49 22.03 -9.95
C GLY A 13 -13.00 22.06 -10.14
N ASN A 14 -13.58 23.27 -10.18
CA ASN A 14 -15.02 23.47 -10.42
C ASN A 14 -15.45 23.03 -11.83
N GLN A 15 -14.66 23.28 -12.87
CA GLN A 15 -14.99 22.86 -14.23
C GLN A 15 -14.96 21.33 -14.39
N ILE A 16 -13.90 20.68 -13.88
CA ILE A 16 -13.76 19.23 -13.92
C ILE A 16 -14.83 18.57 -13.06
N GLY A 17 -15.05 19.11 -11.86
CA GLY A 17 -16.05 18.64 -10.94
C GLY A 17 -17.48 18.77 -11.49
N ALA A 18 -17.81 19.88 -12.16
CA ALA A 18 -19.10 20.02 -12.85
C ALA A 18 -19.29 18.93 -13.91
N LYS A 19 -18.27 18.67 -14.75
CA LYS A 19 -18.32 17.57 -15.74
C LYS A 19 -18.37 16.19 -15.10
N PHE A 20 -17.70 15.98 -13.98
CA PHE A 20 -17.81 14.74 -13.23
C PHE A 20 -19.25 14.50 -12.78
N TRP A 21 -19.91 15.49 -12.17
CA TRP A 21 -21.31 15.37 -11.73
C TRP A 21 -22.27 15.17 -12.90
N GLU A 22 -22.06 15.80 -14.06
CA GLU A 22 -22.83 15.53 -15.27
C GLU A 22 -22.74 14.05 -15.67
N VAL A 23 -21.52 13.50 -15.73
CA VAL A 23 -21.28 12.12 -16.16
C VAL A 23 -21.86 11.11 -15.15
N ILE A 24 -21.67 11.33 -13.85
CA ILE A 24 -22.20 10.39 -12.86
C ILE A 24 -23.72 10.51 -12.71
N SER A 25 -24.31 11.70 -12.86
CA SER A 25 -25.78 11.88 -12.87
C SER A 25 -26.40 11.11 -14.03
N ASP A 26 -25.79 11.23 -15.22
CA ASP A 26 -26.18 10.48 -16.40
C ASP A 26 -26.07 8.95 -16.21
N GLU A 27 -25.01 8.47 -15.55
CA GLU A 27 -24.84 7.04 -15.26
C GLU A 27 -25.85 6.49 -14.24
N HIS A 28 -26.25 7.32 -13.27
CA HIS A 28 -27.26 6.98 -12.27
C HIS A 28 -28.69 7.29 -12.75
N GLY A 29 -28.88 7.89 -13.93
CA GLY A 29 -30.21 8.23 -14.47
C GLY A 29 -30.90 9.36 -13.72
N ILE A 30 -30.13 10.29 -13.15
CA ILE A 30 -30.65 11.46 -12.43
C ILE A 30 -30.76 12.62 -13.40
N ASP A 31 -31.93 13.27 -13.43
CA ASP A 31 -32.15 14.45 -14.25
C ASP A 31 -31.62 15.74 -13.57
N PRO A 32 -31.57 16.88 -14.28
CA PRO A 32 -31.17 18.16 -13.67
C PRO A 32 -32.04 18.62 -12.50
N THR A 33 -33.26 18.07 -12.35
CA THR A 33 -34.18 18.40 -11.24
C THR A 33 -33.94 17.55 -9.99
N GLY A 34 -33.04 16.56 -10.08
CA GLY A 34 -32.71 15.60 -9.05
C GLY A 34 -33.62 14.38 -9.03
N ALA A 35 -34.58 14.26 -9.94
CA ALA A 35 -35.46 13.11 -10.04
C ALA A 35 -34.79 11.94 -10.75
N TYR A 36 -35.03 10.73 -10.24
CA TYR A 36 -34.54 9.50 -10.87
C TYR A 36 -35.47 9.07 -12.01
N HIS A 37 -34.89 8.95 -13.21
CA HIS A 37 -35.52 8.45 -14.43
C HIS A 37 -34.73 7.29 -15.05
N GLY A 38 -34.00 6.53 -14.22
CA GLY A 38 -33.19 5.40 -14.68
C GLY A 38 -33.98 4.12 -14.95
N ASP A 39 -33.37 3.23 -15.72
CA ASP A 39 -33.96 1.96 -16.16
C ASP A 39 -33.54 0.75 -15.30
N SER A 40 -32.50 0.90 -14.46
CA SER A 40 -31.86 -0.23 -13.76
C SER A 40 -31.81 -0.04 -12.24
N PRO A 41 -32.26 -1.04 -11.44
CA PRO A 41 -32.24 -0.94 -9.98
C PRO A 41 -30.83 -0.86 -9.40
N LEU A 42 -29.81 -1.36 -10.13
CA LEU A 42 -28.41 -1.28 -9.72
C LEU A 42 -27.88 0.17 -9.69
N GLN A 43 -28.55 1.10 -10.37
CA GLN A 43 -28.20 2.53 -10.32
C GLN A 43 -28.55 3.15 -8.97
N LEU A 44 -29.57 2.63 -8.27
CA LEU A 44 -30.02 3.15 -6.98
C LEU A 44 -29.33 2.49 -5.79
N GLU A 45 -28.79 1.28 -5.95
CA GLU A 45 -28.30 0.47 -4.83
C GLU A 45 -27.21 1.16 -3.99
N ARG A 46 -26.34 1.97 -4.62
CA ARG A 46 -25.27 2.73 -3.95
C ARG A 46 -25.27 4.21 -4.32
N ILE A 47 -26.43 4.77 -4.63
CA ILE A 47 -26.57 6.20 -4.95
C ILE A 47 -26.16 7.09 -3.77
N ASN A 48 -26.38 6.61 -2.54
CA ASN A 48 -26.07 7.31 -1.28
C ASN A 48 -24.58 7.62 -1.08
N VAL A 49 -23.68 7.01 -1.87
CA VAL A 49 -22.24 7.28 -1.79
C VAL A 49 -21.94 8.74 -2.14
N TYR A 50 -22.58 9.27 -3.19
CA TYR A 50 -22.35 10.62 -3.72
C TYR A 50 -23.57 11.54 -3.58
N TYR A 51 -24.77 11.00 -3.44
CA TYR A 51 -26.00 11.78 -3.36
C TYR A 51 -26.66 11.66 -2.00
N ASN A 52 -27.22 12.76 -1.54
CA ASN A 52 -28.15 12.82 -0.42
C ASN A 52 -29.57 12.65 -0.93
N GLU A 53 -30.33 11.75 -0.32
CA GLU A 53 -31.76 11.57 -0.61
C GLU A 53 -32.56 12.65 0.13
N ALA A 54 -33.12 13.59 -0.62
CA ALA A 54 -33.99 14.65 -0.12
C ALA A 54 -35.46 14.23 -0.18
N SER A 55 -36.31 14.96 0.57
CA SER A 55 -37.76 14.75 0.58
C SER A 55 -38.36 14.83 -0.82
N GLY A 56 -39.14 13.82 -1.21
CA GLY A 56 -39.79 13.75 -2.53
C GLY A 56 -39.03 12.94 -3.58
N GLY A 57 -38.07 12.09 -3.19
CA GLY A 57 -37.33 11.22 -4.10
C GLY A 57 -36.35 11.99 -4.99
N LYS A 58 -35.84 13.12 -4.49
CA LYS A 58 -34.84 13.95 -5.16
C LYS A 58 -33.46 13.64 -4.61
N TYR A 59 -32.49 13.46 -5.49
CA TYR A 59 -31.10 13.21 -5.15
C TYR A 59 -30.28 14.48 -5.32
N VAL A 60 -29.61 14.92 -4.25
CA VAL A 60 -28.78 16.13 -4.23
C VAL A 60 -27.31 15.73 -4.07
N PRO A 61 -26.39 16.18 -4.96
CA PRO A 61 -24.96 15.96 -4.84
C PRO A 61 -24.41 16.39 -3.48
N ARG A 62 -23.61 15.52 -2.86
CA ARG A 62 -22.79 15.83 -1.69
C ARG A 62 -21.50 16.52 -2.13
N ALA A 63 -21.67 17.71 -2.70
CA ALA A 63 -20.60 18.52 -3.27
C ALA A 63 -20.48 19.86 -2.55
N ILE A 64 -19.24 20.32 -2.39
CA ILE A 64 -18.89 21.65 -1.88
C ILE A 64 -18.06 22.34 -2.96
N LEU A 65 -18.50 23.52 -3.38
CA LEU A 65 -17.87 24.29 -4.45
C LEU A 65 -17.21 25.52 -3.87
N LEU A 66 -15.93 25.66 -4.16
CA LEU A 66 -15.05 26.64 -3.56
C LEU A 66 -14.34 27.44 -4.64
N ASP A 67 -14.40 28.76 -4.56
CA ASP A 67 -13.50 29.61 -5.32
C ASP A 67 -13.30 30.96 -4.63
N LEU A 68 -12.15 31.57 -4.83
CA LEU A 68 -11.91 32.94 -4.39
C LEU A 68 -12.49 33.95 -5.38
N GLU A 69 -12.79 33.50 -6.60
CA GLU A 69 -13.43 34.29 -7.65
C GLU A 69 -14.93 33.96 -7.81
N PRO A 70 -15.83 34.96 -7.82
CA PRO A 70 -17.27 34.71 -7.95
C PRO A 70 -17.68 34.26 -9.36
N GLY A 71 -16.92 34.62 -10.41
CA GLY A 71 -17.30 34.38 -11.81
C GLY A 71 -17.37 32.90 -12.21
N THR A 72 -16.63 32.04 -11.52
CA THR A 72 -16.66 30.59 -11.78
C THR A 72 -17.96 29.98 -11.28
N MET A 73 -18.54 30.50 -10.21
CA MET A 73 -19.82 30.04 -9.64
C MET A 73 -20.99 30.32 -10.58
N ASP A 74 -21.01 31.49 -11.22
CA ASP A 74 -22.03 31.82 -12.22
C ASP A 74 -21.96 30.87 -13.42
N SER A 75 -20.74 30.51 -13.84
CA SER A 75 -20.52 29.55 -14.91
C SER A 75 -21.05 28.16 -14.54
N VAL A 76 -20.78 27.67 -13.33
CA VAL A 76 -21.29 26.38 -12.86
C VAL A 76 -22.82 26.39 -12.72
N ARG A 77 -23.39 27.46 -12.17
CA ARG A 77 -24.84 27.61 -11.99
C ARG A 77 -25.59 27.66 -13.33
N SER A 78 -24.98 28.28 -14.34
CA SER A 78 -25.52 28.32 -15.71
C SER A 78 -25.40 26.98 -16.47
N GLY A 79 -24.60 26.04 -15.94
CA GLY A 79 -24.42 24.71 -16.50
C GLY A 79 -25.70 23.87 -16.43
N VAL A 80 -25.72 22.77 -17.20
CA VAL A 80 -26.90 21.90 -17.37
C VAL A 80 -27.40 21.35 -16.04
N PHE A 81 -26.49 20.96 -15.15
CA PHE A 81 -26.77 20.43 -13.81
C PHE A 81 -26.50 21.45 -12.69
N GLY A 82 -26.36 22.74 -13.03
CA GLY A 82 -26.05 23.78 -12.04
C GLY A 82 -27.13 23.96 -10.96
N THR A 83 -28.39 23.68 -11.30
CA THR A 83 -29.54 23.76 -10.37
C THR A 83 -29.65 22.58 -9.41
N LEU A 84 -28.88 21.51 -9.66
CA LEU A 84 -28.88 20.30 -8.83
C LEU A 84 -28.12 20.51 -7.52
N PHE A 85 -27.10 21.37 -7.52
CA PHE A 85 -26.28 21.66 -6.35
C PHE A 85 -27.05 22.46 -5.29
N ARG A 86 -26.79 22.17 -4.01
CA ARG A 86 -27.36 22.91 -2.89
C ARG A 86 -26.81 24.35 -2.88
N PRO A 87 -27.67 25.40 -2.89
CA PRO A 87 -27.22 26.79 -2.86
C PRO A 87 -26.32 27.13 -1.66
N ASP A 88 -26.57 26.52 -0.50
CA ASP A 88 -25.77 26.70 0.72
C ASP A 88 -24.33 26.18 0.59
N ASN A 89 -24.05 25.30 -0.37
CA ASN A 89 -22.73 24.67 -0.54
C ASN A 89 -21.85 25.42 -1.54
N PHE A 90 -22.31 26.58 -2.04
CA PHE A 90 -21.52 27.49 -2.86
C PHE A 90 -20.81 28.48 -1.93
N ILE A 91 -19.49 28.38 -1.86
CA ILE A 91 -18.67 29.24 -1.02
C ILE A 91 -17.72 29.98 -1.94
N PHE A 92 -17.83 31.30 -1.96
CA PHE A 92 -17.02 32.13 -2.81
C PHE A 92 -16.49 33.38 -2.13
N GLY A 93 -15.25 33.74 -2.45
CA GLY A 93 -14.62 34.99 -2.07
C GLY A 93 -15.04 36.15 -2.97
N GLN A 94 -14.58 37.36 -2.60
CA GLN A 94 -14.69 38.55 -3.46
C GLN A 94 -13.37 38.89 -4.18
N SER A 95 -12.25 38.34 -3.69
CA SER A 95 -10.89 38.65 -4.11
C SER A 95 -10.24 37.37 -4.62
N GLY A 96 -9.78 37.36 -5.88
CA GLY A 96 -9.13 36.20 -6.48
C GLY A 96 -7.66 36.04 -6.07
N ALA A 97 -7.16 34.80 -6.06
CA ALA A 97 -5.76 34.52 -5.73
C ALA A 97 -4.75 34.99 -6.79
N GLY A 98 -5.19 35.28 -8.02
CA GLY A 98 -4.31 35.80 -9.09
C GLY A 98 -3.12 34.91 -9.43
N ASN A 99 -3.32 33.58 -9.46
CA ASN A 99 -2.27 32.56 -9.67
C ASN A 99 -1.12 32.59 -8.65
N ASN A 100 -1.36 33.10 -7.44
CA ASN A 100 -0.40 33.09 -6.35
C ASN A 100 -0.82 32.09 -5.28
N TRP A 101 0.00 31.05 -5.05
CA TRP A 101 -0.23 30.05 -4.02
C TRP A 101 -0.23 30.64 -2.60
N ALA A 102 0.68 31.58 -2.30
CA ALA A 102 0.79 32.17 -0.96
C ALA A 102 -0.48 32.96 -0.59
N LYS A 103 -1.12 33.62 -1.56
CA LYS A 103 -2.43 34.26 -1.33
C LYS A 103 -3.52 33.26 -0.98
N GLY A 104 -3.57 32.15 -1.72
CA GLY A 104 -4.52 31.09 -1.46
C GLY A 104 -4.26 30.37 -0.13
N HIS A 105 -3.02 30.29 0.34
CA HIS A 105 -2.66 29.51 1.52
C HIS A 105 -2.63 30.34 2.82
N TYR A 106 -2.11 31.57 2.77
CA TYR A 106 -1.85 32.37 3.97
C TYR A 106 -2.78 33.58 4.15
N THR A 107 -3.31 34.17 3.08
CA THR A 107 -4.11 35.40 3.17
C THR A 107 -5.58 35.15 2.86
N GLU A 108 -6.01 35.35 1.62
CA GLU A 108 -7.42 35.29 1.20
C GLU A 108 -8.06 33.92 1.45
N GLY A 109 -7.33 32.83 1.16
CA GLY A 109 -7.87 31.49 1.39
C GLY A 109 -7.95 31.10 2.87
N ALA A 110 -7.08 31.67 3.72
CA ALA A 110 -7.12 31.45 5.16
C ALA A 110 -8.32 32.16 5.82
N GLU A 111 -8.78 33.29 5.29
CA GLU A 111 -10.02 33.93 5.76
C GLU A 111 -11.27 33.12 5.37
N LEU A 112 -11.26 32.48 4.19
CA LEU A 112 -12.43 31.75 3.69
C LEU A 112 -12.51 30.30 4.20
N VAL A 113 -11.39 29.67 4.56
CA VAL A 113 -11.32 28.24 4.91
C VAL A 113 -12.23 27.86 6.08
N ASP A 114 -12.40 28.73 7.08
CA ASP A 114 -13.24 28.44 8.25
C ASP A 114 -14.72 28.27 7.84
N THR A 115 -15.20 29.12 6.93
CA THR A 115 -16.56 29.00 6.39
C THR A 115 -16.72 27.70 5.61
N VAL A 116 -15.68 27.28 4.89
CA VAL A 116 -15.65 26.00 4.18
C VAL A 116 -15.72 24.82 5.14
N LEU A 117 -14.90 24.84 6.19
CA LEU A 117 -14.87 23.78 7.19
C LEU A 117 -16.22 23.62 7.89
N ASP A 118 -16.96 24.70 8.13
CA ASP A 118 -18.31 24.62 8.70
C ASP A 118 -19.31 23.89 7.78
N VAL A 119 -19.22 24.11 6.46
CA VAL A 119 -20.05 23.37 5.49
C VAL A 119 -19.58 21.92 5.36
N VAL A 120 -18.27 21.67 5.37
CA VAL A 120 -17.69 20.32 5.39
C VAL A 120 -18.20 19.55 6.62
N ARG A 121 -18.20 20.16 7.81
CA ARG A 121 -18.77 19.60 9.05
C ARG A 121 -20.24 19.27 8.91
N LYS A 122 -21.04 20.21 8.39
CA LYS A 122 -22.47 20.01 8.18
C LYS A 122 -22.77 18.82 7.26
N GLU A 123 -22.01 18.67 6.17
CA GLU A 123 -22.16 17.50 5.28
C GLU A 123 -21.62 16.22 5.95
N ALA A 124 -20.50 16.29 6.68
CA ALA A 124 -19.93 15.15 7.40
C ALA A 124 -20.85 14.60 8.51
N GLU A 125 -21.53 15.48 9.27
CA GLU A 125 -22.56 15.10 10.24
C GLU A 125 -23.81 14.53 9.56
N GLY A 126 -24.08 14.93 8.32
CA GLY A 126 -25.16 14.42 7.49
C GLY A 126 -24.90 13.04 6.85
N CYS A 127 -23.77 12.37 7.14
CA CYS A 127 -23.56 10.99 6.71
C CYS A 127 -23.60 9.99 7.87
N ASP A 128 -24.10 8.78 7.56
CA ASP A 128 -24.13 7.66 8.51
C ASP A 128 -22.72 7.13 8.80
N CYS A 129 -21.89 6.99 7.76
CA CYS A 129 -20.51 6.54 7.88
C CYS A 129 -19.64 7.07 6.73
N LEU A 130 -19.07 8.25 6.96
CA LEU A 130 -18.14 8.91 6.05
C LEU A 130 -16.92 8.03 5.73
N GLN A 131 -16.69 7.73 4.45
CA GLN A 131 -15.46 7.06 4.01
C GLN A 131 -14.27 8.02 4.00
N GLY A 132 -14.49 9.22 3.47
CA GLY A 132 -13.43 10.14 3.15
C GLY A 132 -13.89 11.34 2.34
N PHE A 133 -12.90 12.12 1.93
CA PHE A 133 -13.05 13.33 1.14
C PHE A 133 -12.40 13.15 -0.23
N GLN A 134 -13.02 13.71 -1.25
CA GLN A 134 -12.48 13.74 -2.61
C GLN A 134 -12.33 15.18 -3.06
N LEU A 135 -11.10 15.67 -3.18
CA LEU A 135 -10.82 17.02 -3.68
C LEU A 135 -10.52 16.98 -5.19
N ALA A 136 -11.14 17.87 -5.97
CA ALA A 136 -10.74 18.16 -7.35
C ALA A 136 -10.16 19.58 -7.43
N HIS A 137 -8.91 19.70 -7.86
CA HIS A 137 -8.19 20.98 -7.92
C HIS A 137 -7.06 20.96 -8.97
N SER A 138 -6.49 22.14 -9.25
CA SER A 138 -5.27 22.27 -10.05
C SER A 138 -4.10 22.73 -9.20
N LEU A 139 -2.91 22.22 -9.47
CA LEU A 139 -1.70 22.60 -8.75
C LEU A 139 -1.03 23.87 -9.31
N GLY A 140 -1.33 24.23 -10.56
CA GLY A 140 -0.77 25.43 -11.21
C GLY A 140 -1.45 26.75 -10.82
N GLY A 141 -2.69 26.71 -10.32
CA GLY A 141 -3.44 27.92 -9.95
C GLY A 141 -2.96 28.55 -8.64
N GLY A 142 -3.71 29.53 -8.11
CA GLY A 142 -3.52 30.06 -6.75
C GLY A 142 -4.57 29.55 -5.75
N THR A 143 -5.85 29.58 -6.16
CA THR A 143 -6.96 29.11 -5.31
C THR A 143 -6.95 27.60 -5.14
N GLY A 144 -6.99 26.85 -6.25
CA GLY A 144 -7.06 25.39 -6.21
C GLY A 144 -5.86 24.77 -5.50
N SER A 145 -4.68 25.34 -5.68
CA SER A 145 -3.42 24.86 -5.13
C SER A 145 -3.26 25.30 -3.67
N GLY A 146 -3.21 26.61 -3.38
CA GLY A 146 -2.95 27.17 -2.06
C GLY A 146 -4.08 26.91 -1.07
N MET A 147 -5.31 27.33 -1.42
CA MET A 147 -6.47 27.12 -0.56
C MET A 147 -6.86 25.64 -0.50
N GLY A 148 -6.72 24.89 -1.61
CA GLY A 148 -6.99 23.45 -1.63
C GLY A 148 -6.07 22.66 -0.69
N THR A 149 -4.76 22.95 -0.71
CA THR A 149 -3.80 22.30 0.20
C THR A 149 -3.99 22.71 1.66
N LEU A 150 -4.32 23.96 1.94
CA LEU A 150 -4.70 24.41 3.29
C LEU A 150 -5.92 23.63 3.81
N LEU A 151 -6.94 23.48 2.97
CA LEU A 151 -8.16 22.75 3.32
C LEU A 151 -7.86 21.26 3.58
N ILE A 152 -7.00 20.62 2.78
CA ILE A 152 -6.57 19.24 3.01
C ILE A 152 -5.92 19.10 4.39
N SER A 153 -4.98 19.99 4.74
CA SER A 153 -4.30 19.97 6.03
C SER A 153 -5.30 20.11 7.19
N LYS A 154 -6.23 21.06 7.10
CA LYS A 154 -7.26 21.26 8.13
C LYS A 154 -8.22 20.09 8.25
N ILE A 155 -8.64 19.49 7.13
CA ILE A 155 -9.48 18.29 7.16
C ILE A 155 -8.72 17.11 7.76
N ARG A 156 -7.41 16.98 7.51
CA ARG A 156 -6.58 15.91 8.10
C ARG A 156 -6.42 16.07 9.61
N GLU A 157 -6.33 17.31 10.10
CA GLU A 157 -6.33 17.62 11.54
C GLU A 157 -7.66 17.23 12.21
N GLU A 158 -8.80 17.54 11.59
CA GLU A 158 -10.13 17.29 12.16
C GLU A 158 -10.62 15.84 11.98
N TYR A 159 -10.27 15.22 10.85
CA TYR A 159 -10.69 13.87 10.45
C TYR A 159 -9.50 12.96 10.10
N PRO A 160 -8.61 12.65 11.06
CA PRO A 160 -7.39 11.87 10.80
C PRO A 160 -7.66 10.42 10.36
N ASP A 161 -8.79 9.84 10.80
CA ASP A 161 -9.18 8.45 10.49
C ASP A 161 -9.88 8.30 9.13
N ARG A 162 -10.05 9.38 8.35
CA ARG A 162 -10.77 9.37 7.07
C ARG A 162 -9.79 9.43 5.91
N ILE A 163 -10.16 8.77 4.81
CA ILE A 163 -9.32 8.74 3.60
C ILE A 163 -9.41 10.09 2.89
N MET A 164 -8.27 10.62 2.48
CA MET A 164 -8.17 11.84 1.68
C MET A 164 -7.68 11.52 0.27
N ASN A 165 -8.56 11.73 -0.71
CA ASN A 165 -8.27 11.49 -2.12
C ASN A 165 -8.26 12.81 -2.89
N THR A 166 -7.29 12.99 -3.79
CA THR A 166 -7.24 14.18 -4.65
C THR A 166 -7.15 13.83 -6.13
N PHE A 167 -7.87 14.59 -6.96
CA PHE A 167 -7.72 14.63 -8.40
C PHE A 167 -6.97 15.92 -8.72
N SER A 168 -5.66 15.77 -8.92
CA SER A 168 -4.73 16.88 -9.02
C SER A 168 -4.30 17.09 -10.46
N VAL A 169 -4.70 18.22 -11.05
CA VAL A 169 -4.28 18.60 -12.40
C VAL A 169 -2.92 19.27 -12.35
N MET A 170 -1.97 18.65 -13.02
CA MET A 170 -0.59 19.10 -13.15
C MET A 170 -0.48 20.17 -14.25
N PRO A 171 0.27 21.25 -14.01
CA PRO A 171 0.49 22.27 -15.00
C PRO A 171 1.34 21.77 -16.16
N SER A 172 1.15 22.39 -17.33
CA SER A 172 1.99 22.14 -18.51
C SER A 172 2.18 23.43 -19.31
N PRO A 173 3.42 23.72 -19.75
CA PRO A 173 3.73 24.89 -20.57
C PRO A 173 3.10 24.84 -21.97
N LYS A 174 2.58 23.69 -22.41
CA LYS A 174 1.85 23.58 -23.69
C LYS A 174 0.43 24.12 -23.62
N VAL A 175 -0.16 24.17 -22.42
CA VAL A 175 -1.58 24.43 -22.20
C VAL A 175 -1.82 25.77 -21.50
N SER A 176 -0.88 26.22 -20.67
CA SER A 176 -0.96 27.50 -19.96
C SER A 176 0.26 28.37 -20.20
N ASP A 177 0.02 29.68 -20.36
CA ASP A 177 1.04 30.71 -20.54
C ASP A 177 1.55 31.28 -19.20
N THR A 178 1.02 30.79 -18.07
CA THR A 178 1.38 31.33 -16.74
C THR A 178 2.76 30.82 -16.31
N VAL A 179 3.70 31.74 -16.12
CA VAL A 179 5.09 31.38 -15.80
C VAL A 179 5.29 30.91 -14.37
N VAL A 180 4.41 31.27 -13.42
CA VAL A 180 4.57 30.95 -11.99
C VAL A 180 4.01 29.59 -11.56
N GLU A 181 3.41 28.82 -12.47
CA GLU A 181 2.80 27.51 -12.15
C GLU A 181 3.77 26.51 -11.51
N PRO A 182 5.06 26.43 -11.89
CA PRO A 182 6.00 25.52 -11.22
C PRO A 182 6.19 25.84 -9.73
N TYR A 183 6.14 27.11 -9.32
CA TYR A 183 6.19 27.47 -7.90
C TYR A 183 4.96 26.92 -7.16
N ASN A 184 3.77 27.22 -7.68
CA ASN A 184 2.51 26.76 -7.10
C ASN A 184 2.45 25.23 -7.00
N ALA A 185 2.93 24.54 -8.05
CA ALA A 185 2.93 23.08 -8.09
C ALA A 185 3.91 22.46 -7.10
N THR A 186 5.15 22.94 -7.02
CA THR A 186 6.15 22.43 -6.04
C THR A 186 5.67 22.60 -4.61
N LEU A 187 5.16 23.79 -4.26
CA LEU A 187 4.61 24.07 -2.93
C LEU A 187 3.39 23.20 -2.61
N SER A 188 2.55 22.93 -3.61
CA SER A 188 1.37 22.09 -3.41
C SER A 188 1.73 20.61 -3.27
N VAL A 189 2.66 20.10 -4.09
CA VAL A 189 3.13 18.72 -4.01
C VAL A 189 3.70 18.46 -2.62
N HIS A 190 4.51 19.36 -2.07
CA HIS A 190 5.02 19.28 -0.71
C HIS A 190 3.91 18.99 0.31
N GLN A 191 2.80 19.72 0.25
CA GLN A 191 1.63 19.50 1.12
C GLN A 191 0.88 18.20 0.83
N LEU A 192 0.80 17.78 -0.44
CA LEU A 192 0.11 16.56 -0.83
C LEU A 192 0.82 15.29 -0.35
N VAL A 193 2.17 15.28 -0.37
CA VAL A 193 2.99 14.13 0.08
C VAL A 193 2.67 13.74 1.53
N GLU A 194 2.37 14.71 2.39
CA GLU A 194 2.15 14.46 3.82
C GLU A 194 0.68 14.27 4.19
N ASN A 195 -0.22 14.99 3.52
CA ASN A 195 -1.60 15.11 3.97
C ASN A 195 -2.62 14.27 3.17
N THR A 196 -2.22 13.65 2.05
CA THR A 196 -3.12 12.85 1.21
C THR A 196 -2.79 11.36 1.25
N ASP A 197 -3.83 10.53 1.12
CA ASP A 197 -3.67 9.06 1.09
C ASP A 197 -3.62 8.54 -0.35
N GLU A 198 -4.31 9.19 -1.30
CA GLU A 198 -4.27 8.88 -2.74
C GLU A 198 -4.32 10.17 -3.57
N THR A 199 -3.38 10.33 -4.51
CA THR A 199 -3.38 11.46 -5.45
C THR A 199 -3.36 10.96 -6.89
N TYR A 200 -4.42 11.26 -7.65
CA TYR A 200 -4.50 10.96 -9.07
C TYR A 200 -3.88 12.11 -9.86
N CYS A 201 -2.70 11.87 -10.45
CA CYS A 201 -1.97 12.85 -11.24
C CYS A 201 -2.55 12.93 -12.65
N ILE A 202 -3.14 14.07 -12.98
CA ILE A 202 -3.70 14.33 -14.31
C ILE A 202 -2.86 15.41 -14.98
N ASP A 203 -2.15 15.06 -16.05
CA ASP A 203 -1.28 15.99 -16.74
C ASP A 203 -1.95 16.59 -17.98
N ASN A 204 -2.06 17.92 -17.99
CA ASN A 204 -2.56 18.66 -19.14
C ASN A 204 -1.74 18.41 -20.42
N GLU A 205 -0.44 18.11 -20.29
CA GLU A 205 0.40 17.73 -21.44
C GLU A 205 -0.07 16.43 -22.09
N ALA A 206 -0.32 15.41 -21.27
CA ALA A 206 -0.78 14.11 -21.74
C ALA A 206 -2.19 14.19 -22.32
N LEU A 207 -3.10 14.93 -21.66
CA LEU A 207 -4.44 15.16 -22.15
C LEU A 207 -4.44 15.85 -23.52
N TYR A 208 -3.59 16.87 -23.69
CA TYR A 208 -3.45 17.57 -24.97
C TYR A 208 -2.92 16.63 -26.07
N ASP A 209 -1.86 15.86 -25.76
CA ASP A 209 -1.27 14.92 -26.71
C ASP A 209 -2.25 13.79 -27.11
N ILE A 210 -3.09 13.31 -26.17
CA ILE A 210 -4.18 12.36 -26.45
C ILE A 210 -5.21 12.97 -27.40
N CYS A 211 -5.70 14.17 -27.09
CA CYS A 211 -6.69 14.85 -27.91
C CYS A 211 -6.18 15.12 -29.33
N PHE A 212 -4.94 15.58 -29.44
CA PHE A 212 -4.34 15.96 -30.72
C PHE A 212 -3.94 14.73 -31.55
N ARG A 213 -3.20 13.78 -30.97
CA ARG A 213 -2.63 12.63 -31.71
C ARG A 213 -3.61 11.46 -31.83
N THR A 214 -4.28 11.09 -30.73
CA THR A 214 -5.13 9.90 -30.67
C THR A 214 -6.55 10.18 -31.15
N LEU A 215 -7.18 11.25 -30.64
CA LEU A 215 -8.53 11.64 -31.04
C LEU A 215 -8.57 12.43 -32.36
N LYS A 216 -7.41 12.88 -32.85
CA LYS A 216 -7.24 13.65 -34.10
C LYS A 216 -8.01 14.97 -34.11
N LEU A 217 -8.11 15.63 -32.95
CA LEU A 217 -8.67 16.97 -32.84
C LEU A 217 -7.60 18.00 -33.20
N THR A 218 -7.85 18.82 -34.22
CA THR A 218 -6.89 19.84 -34.68
C THR A 218 -6.66 20.95 -33.67
N THR A 219 -7.68 21.29 -32.88
CA THR A 219 -7.65 22.34 -31.86
C THR A 219 -8.37 21.84 -30.59
N PRO A 220 -7.67 21.12 -29.70
CA PRO A 220 -8.23 20.66 -28.44
C PRO A 220 -8.69 21.84 -27.57
N THR A 221 -9.91 21.78 -27.03
CA THR A 221 -10.45 22.77 -26.10
C THR A 221 -10.44 22.23 -24.67
N TYR A 222 -10.48 23.10 -23.65
CA TYR A 222 -10.62 22.67 -22.26
C TYR A 222 -11.85 21.78 -22.02
N GLY A 223 -12.92 21.94 -22.80
CA GLY A 223 -14.08 21.05 -22.76
C GLY A 223 -13.73 19.60 -23.14
N ASP A 224 -12.84 19.40 -24.12
CA ASP A 224 -12.38 18.07 -24.54
C ASP A 224 -11.47 17.44 -23.49
N LEU A 225 -10.57 18.23 -22.90
CA LEU A 225 -9.70 17.79 -21.80
C LEU A 225 -10.53 17.38 -20.58
N ASN A 226 -11.47 18.23 -20.17
CA ASN A 226 -12.37 17.96 -19.05
C ASN A 226 -13.26 16.73 -19.29
N HIS A 227 -13.61 16.44 -20.55
CA HIS A 227 -14.32 15.21 -20.88
C HIS A 227 -13.47 13.96 -20.57
N LEU A 228 -12.20 13.92 -20.97
CA LEU A 228 -11.30 12.81 -20.65
C LEU A 228 -11.11 12.64 -19.13
N VAL A 229 -10.96 13.75 -18.41
CA VAL A 229 -10.85 13.73 -16.95
C VAL A 229 -12.13 13.20 -16.30
N SER A 230 -13.30 13.68 -16.71
CA SER A 230 -14.58 13.23 -16.14
C SER A 230 -14.83 11.74 -16.33
N VAL A 231 -14.45 11.19 -17.50
CA VAL A 231 -14.56 9.76 -17.80
C VAL A 231 -13.59 8.94 -16.95
N THR A 232 -12.39 9.46 -16.70
CA THR A 232 -11.39 8.85 -15.83
C THR A 232 -11.87 8.83 -14.38
N MET A 233 -12.36 9.96 -13.86
CA MET A 233 -12.95 10.06 -12.52
C MET A 233 -14.15 9.13 -12.35
N SER A 234 -15.03 9.06 -13.35
CA SER A 234 -16.15 8.10 -13.36
C SER A 234 -15.64 6.65 -13.28
N GLY A 235 -14.60 6.32 -14.05
CA GLY A 235 -13.95 5.01 -14.05
C GLY A 235 -13.38 4.61 -12.69
N VAL A 236 -12.56 5.47 -12.09
CA VAL A 236 -11.94 5.24 -10.77
C VAL A 236 -13.01 5.04 -9.69
N THR A 237 -14.07 5.85 -9.72
CA THR A 237 -15.14 5.81 -8.71
C THR A 237 -16.19 4.73 -8.95
N THR A 238 -16.10 3.96 -10.04
CA THR A 238 -17.09 2.93 -10.42
C THR A 238 -17.22 1.86 -9.33
N CYS A 239 -16.11 1.41 -8.73
CA CYS A 239 -16.12 0.39 -7.67
C CYS A 239 -16.83 0.83 -6.38
N LEU A 240 -16.99 2.15 -6.20
CA LEU A 240 -17.67 2.75 -5.06
C LEU A 240 -19.17 2.88 -5.36
N ARG A 241 -19.49 3.41 -6.55
CA ARG A 241 -20.86 3.76 -7.00
C ARG A 241 -21.72 2.57 -7.40
N PHE A 242 -21.12 1.47 -7.83
CA PHE A 242 -21.84 0.28 -8.24
C PHE A 242 -21.41 -0.93 -7.41
N PRO A 243 -22.31 -1.90 -7.19
CA PRO A 243 -21.95 -3.14 -6.52
C PRO A 243 -20.97 -3.94 -7.39
N GLY A 244 -19.70 -3.98 -6.97
CA GLY A 244 -18.64 -4.81 -7.55
C GLY A 244 -18.09 -5.83 -6.55
N GLN A 245 -17.55 -6.94 -7.04
CA GLN A 245 -17.00 -8.02 -6.20
C GLN A 245 -15.67 -7.66 -5.52
N LEU A 246 -14.91 -6.68 -6.05
CA LEU A 246 -13.55 -6.31 -5.62
C LEU A 246 -13.42 -4.78 -5.46
N ASN A 247 -12.62 -4.33 -4.48
CA ASN A 247 -12.33 -2.92 -4.17
C ASN A 247 -13.56 -2.03 -3.88
N ALA A 248 -14.51 -2.53 -3.08
CA ALA A 248 -15.74 -1.81 -2.73
C ALA A 248 -15.58 -0.62 -1.75
N ASP A 249 -14.36 -0.19 -1.43
CA ASP A 249 -14.09 0.85 -0.42
C ASP A 249 -12.81 1.63 -0.76
N LEU A 250 -12.80 2.94 -0.51
CA LEU A 250 -11.63 3.80 -0.69
C LEU A 250 -10.43 3.29 0.12
N ARG A 251 -10.66 2.95 1.39
CA ARG A 251 -9.60 2.42 2.26
C ARG A 251 -9.01 1.10 1.73
N LYS A 252 -9.82 0.25 1.10
CA LYS A 252 -9.33 -1.01 0.50
C LYS A 252 -8.54 -0.77 -0.78
N LEU A 253 -8.93 0.25 -1.56
CA LEU A 253 -8.16 0.66 -2.73
C LEU A 253 -6.78 1.18 -2.28
N ALA A 254 -6.74 2.08 -1.30
CA ALA A 254 -5.51 2.66 -0.75
C ALA A 254 -4.55 1.57 -0.26
N VAL A 255 -5.04 0.63 0.57
CA VAL A 255 -4.22 -0.47 1.11
C VAL A 255 -3.65 -1.40 0.02
N ASN A 256 -4.37 -1.57 -1.09
CA ASN A 256 -3.89 -2.39 -2.20
C ASN A 256 -2.94 -1.65 -3.14
N MET A 257 -3.05 -0.33 -3.23
CA MET A 257 -2.34 0.50 -4.20
C MET A 257 -1.12 1.22 -3.64
N VAL A 258 -1.10 1.51 -2.34
CA VAL A 258 -0.06 2.30 -1.67
C VAL A 258 0.79 1.38 -0.80
N PRO A 259 1.94 0.87 -1.30
CA PRO A 259 2.85 0.07 -0.48
C PRO A 259 3.62 0.94 0.54
N PHE A 260 3.92 2.20 0.18
CA PHE A 260 4.66 3.14 1.00
C PHE A 260 3.88 4.46 1.12
N PRO A 261 3.76 5.05 2.33
CA PRO A 261 2.90 6.21 2.57
C PRO A 261 3.16 7.41 1.65
N ARG A 262 4.42 7.73 1.32
CA ARG A 262 4.78 8.87 0.45
C ARG A 262 4.53 8.58 -1.05
N LEU A 263 4.51 7.32 -1.44
CA LEU A 263 4.38 6.88 -2.84
C LEU A 263 2.93 6.57 -3.21
N HIS A 264 2.07 7.58 -3.08
CA HIS A 264 0.63 7.48 -3.33
C HIS A 264 0.17 8.28 -4.57
N PHE A 265 1.11 8.63 -5.45
CA PHE A 265 0.80 9.33 -6.70
C PHE A 265 0.52 8.33 -7.81
N PHE A 266 -0.71 8.33 -8.32
CA PHE A 266 -1.15 7.40 -9.34
C PHE A 266 -1.15 8.01 -10.73
N MET A 267 -0.82 7.18 -11.71
CA MET A 267 -0.98 7.42 -13.13
C MET A 267 -2.32 6.83 -13.58
N PRO A 268 -3.35 7.65 -13.83
CA PRO A 268 -4.58 7.16 -14.38
C PRO A 268 -4.46 6.94 -15.89
N GLY A 269 -5.24 5.99 -16.41
CA GLY A 269 -5.40 5.74 -17.83
C GLY A 269 -6.83 5.33 -18.13
N PHE A 270 -7.28 5.57 -19.36
CA PHE A 270 -8.61 5.18 -19.79
C PHE A 270 -8.55 4.53 -21.17
N ALA A 271 -9.32 3.46 -21.33
CA ALA A 271 -9.56 2.81 -22.62
C ALA A 271 -11.06 2.50 -22.77
N PRO A 272 -11.64 2.64 -23.97
CA PRO A 272 -10.99 2.98 -25.22
C PRO A 272 -10.92 4.50 -25.48
N LEU A 273 -9.81 4.96 -26.05
CA LEU A 273 -9.68 6.31 -26.62
C LEU A 273 -9.83 6.21 -28.13
N THR A 274 -11.05 6.41 -28.63
CA THR A 274 -11.34 6.33 -30.06
C THR A 274 -11.91 7.65 -30.56
N SER A 275 -11.43 8.09 -31.72
CA SER A 275 -12.00 9.25 -32.41
C SER A 275 -13.44 8.96 -32.85
N ARG A 276 -14.27 10.01 -32.94
CA ARG A 276 -15.68 9.90 -33.36
C ARG A 276 -15.85 9.20 -34.73
N GLY A 277 -14.89 9.36 -35.64
CA GLY A 277 -14.89 8.73 -36.95
C GLY A 277 -14.43 7.27 -36.97
N SER A 278 -13.60 6.84 -36.00
CA SER A 278 -13.08 5.47 -35.93
C SER A 278 -13.90 4.55 -35.02
N GLN A 279 -14.80 5.10 -34.21
CA GLN A 279 -15.62 4.36 -33.25
C GLN A 279 -16.51 3.29 -33.91
N GLN A 280 -16.99 3.51 -35.14
CA GLN A 280 -17.86 2.55 -35.86
C GLN A 280 -17.10 1.37 -36.47
N TYR A 281 -15.79 1.51 -36.71
CA TYR A 281 -14.99 0.51 -37.42
C TYR A 281 -14.22 -0.43 -36.50
N ARG A 282 -14.13 -0.11 -35.19
CA ARG A 282 -13.32 -0.86 -34.24
C ARG A 282 -14.18 -1.79 -33.39
N ALA A 283 -13.92 -3.09 -33.47
CA ALA A 283 -14.53 -4.08 -32.60
C ALA A 283 -13.80 -4.08 -31.26
N LEU A 284 -14.35 -3.39 -30.26
CA LEU A 284 -13.81 -3.41 -28.90
C LEU A 284 -13.88 -4.84 -28.34
N SER A 285 -12.75 -5.38 -27.92
CA SER A 285 -12.62 -6.68 -27.25
C SER A 285 -11.78 -6.53 -25.98
N VAL A 286 -11.88 -7.49 -25.05
CA VAL A 286 -11.10 -7.47 -23.79
C VAL A 286 -9.59 -7.41 -24.07
N PRO A 287 -9.01 -8.20 -24.99
CA PRO A 287 -7.58 -8.10 -25.32
C PRO A 287 -7.17 -6.72 -25.84
N GLU A 288 -8.01 -6.09 -26.68
CA GLU A 288 -7.74 -4.74 -27.19
C GLU A 288 -7.78 -3.68 -26.09
N LEU A 289 -8.73 -3.78 -25.16
CA LEU A 289 -8.82 -2.89 -24.00
C LEU A 289 -7.58 -3.04 -23.12
N THR A 290 -7.20 -4.28 -22.82
CA THR A 290 -6.00 -4.56 -22.02
C THR A 290 -4.74 -4.03 -22.68
N GLN A 291 -4.56 -4.24 -23.99
CA GLN A 291 -3.40 -3.71 -24.71
C GLN A 291 -3.37 -2.18 -24.71
N GLN A 292 -4.52 -1.54 -24.89
CA GLN A 292 -4.63 -0.07 -24.85
C GLN A 292 -4.35 0.49 -23.45
N MET A 293 -4.81 -0.17 -22.39
CA MET A 293 -4.58 0.31 -21.03
C MET A 293 -3.09 0.41 -20.67
N PHE A 294 -2.24 -0.49 -21.18
CA PHE A 294 -0.80 -0.48 -20.92
C PHE A 294 0.01 0.28 -21.98
N ASP A 295 -0.64 0.93 -22.94
CA ASP A 295 0.05 1.78 -23.92
C ASP A 295 0.36 3.16 -23.29
N ALA A 296 1.60 3.62 -23.45
CA ALA A 296 2.05 4.91 -22.91
C ALA A 296 1.20 6.08 -23.44
N LYS A 297 0.64 5.94 -24.65
CA LYS A 297 -0.21 6.96 -25.30
C LYS A 297 -1.57 7.17 -24.63
N ASN A 298 -2.01 6.23 -23.79
CA ASN A 298 -3.33 6.28 -23.14
C ASN A 298 -3.22 6.65 -21.65
N MET A 299 -2.00 6.95 -21.18
CA MET A 299 -1.77 7.48 -19.84
C MET A 299 -2.19 8.95 -19.79
N MET A 300 -2.89 9.31 -18.73
CA MET A 300 -3.29 10.70 -18.45
C MET A 300 -2.18 11.48 -17.74
N ALA A 301 -1.03 10.86 -17.45
CA ALA A 301 0.19 11.51 -16.98
C ALA A 301 1.26 11.38 -18.06
N ALA A 302 2.01 12.45 -18.35
CA ALA A 302 3.01 12.46 -19.42
C ALA A 302 4.31 11.80 -18.95
N CYS A 303 4.26 10.49 -18.70
CA CYS A 303 5.42 9.67 -18.38
C CYS A 303 5.36 8.40 -19.22
N ASP A 304 6.51 7.88 -19.66
CA ASP A 304 6.54 6.55 -20.30
C ASP A 304 6.64 5.46 -19.23
N PRO A 305 5.60 4.62 -19.04
CA PRO A 305 5.67 3.57 -18.03
C PRO A 305 6.78 2.55 -18.24
N ARG A 306 7.38 2.50 -19.43
CA ARG A 306 8.51 1.60 -19.76
C ARG A 306 9.83 2.06 -19.17
N HIS A 307 9.97 3.34 -18.79
CA HIS A 307 11.16 3.86 -18.13
C HIS A 307 11.20 3.54 -16.63
N GLY A 308 10.10 3.04 -16.07
CA GLY A 308 9.99 2.63 -14.68
C GLY A 308 9.46 1.22 -14.49
N ARG A 309 9.11 0.91 -13.25
CA ARG A 309 8.44 -0.33 -12.86
C ARG A 309 7.13 -0.01 -12.14
N TYR A 310 6.13 -0.86 -12.34
CA TYR A 310 4.88 -0.79 -11.61
C TYR A 310 5.05 -1.40 -10.22
N LEU A 311 4.83 -0.59 -9.19
CA LEU A 311 4.69 -1.05 -7.81
C LEU A 311 3.38 -1.83 -7.67
N THR A 312 2.27 -1.19 -8.01
CA THR A 312 0.92 -1.75 -7.95
C THR A 312 0.08 -1.27 -9.13
N VAL A 313 -0.90 -2.07 -9.53
CA VAL A 313 -1.82 -1.73 -10.62
C VAL A 313 -3.23 -2.13 -10.23
N ALA A 314 -4.20 -1.23 -10.38
CA ALA A 314 -5.61 -1.55 -10.36
C ALA A 314 -6.22 -1.30 -11.75
N THR A 315 -7.00 -2.26 -12.22
CA THR A 315 -7.77 -2.14 -13.46
C THR A 315 -9.24 -2.35 -13.19
N ILE A 316 -10.06 -1.45 -13.69
CA ILE A 316 -11.52 -1.46 -13.51
C ILE A 316 -12.14 -1.62 -14.88
N PHE A 317 -12.61 -2.82 -15.19
CA PHE A 317 -13.34 -3.12 -16.39
C PHE A 317 -14.83 -2.85 -16.18
N ARG A 318 -15.46 -2.24 -17.19
CA ARG A 318 -16.88 -1.88 -17.19
C ARG A 318 -17.58 -2.47 -18.40
N GLY A 319 -18.76 -3.04 -18.19
CA GLY A 319 -19.58 -3.69 -19.21
C GLY A 319 -19.62 -5.21 -19.07
N ARG A 320 -20.54 -5.83 -19.82
CA ARG A 320 -20.73 -7.29 -19.78
C ARG A 320 -19.57 -8.01 -20.47
N MET A 321 -18.72 -8.65 -19.69
CA MET A 321 -17.56 -9.41 -20.18
C MET A 321 -17.30 -10.65 -19.33
N SER A 322 -16.54 -11.60 -19.89
CA SER A 322 -16.15 -12.82 -19.18
C SER A 322 -14.99 -12.52 -18.23
N MET A 323 -15.20 -12.73 -16.92
CA MET A 323 -14.15 -12.57 -15.91
C MET A 323 -12.92 -13.44 -16.23
N LYS A 324 -13.14 -14.65 -16.73
CA LYS A 324 -12.07 -15.55 -17.14
C LYS A 324 -11.18 -14.94 -18.24
N GLU A 325 -11.79 -14.28 -19.22
CA GLU A 325 -11.04 -13.65 -20.31
C GLU A 325 -10.24 -12.45 -19.81
N VAL A 326 -10.81 -11.66 -18.90
CA VAL A 326 -10.11 -10.53 -18.25
C VAL A 326 -8.88 -11.04 -17.49
N ASP A 327 -9.03 -12.06 -16.65
CA ASP A 327 -7.94 -12.61 -15.85
C ASP A 327 -6.84 -13.22 -16.74
N GLU A 328 -7.20 -13.95 -17.79
CA GLU A 328 -6.25 -14.49 -18.76
C GLU A 328 -5.45 -13.39 -19.48
N GLN A 329 -6.10 -12.31 -19.91
CA GLN A 329 -5.41 -11.20 -20.57
C GLN A 329 -4.49 -10.44 -19.61
N MET A 330 -4.91 -10.22 -18.37
CA MET A 330 -4.09 -9.53 -17.37
C MET A 330 -2.86 -10.36 -16.98
N LEU A 331 -3.02 -11.69 -16.83
CA LEU A 331 -1.90 -12.60 -16.61
C LEU A 331 -0.95 -12.64 -17.82
N ASN A 332 -1.48 -12.60 -19.04
CA ASN A 332 -0.68 -12.56 -20.27
C ASN A 332 0.18 -11.29 -20.35
N VAL A 333 -0.37 -10.13 -19.98
CA VAL A 333 0.42 -8.89 -19.91
C VAL A 333 1.51 -8.98 -18.86
N GLN A 334 1.20 -9.46 -17.65
CA GLN A 334 2.22 -9.63 -16.60
C GLN A 334 3.36 -10.56 -17.03
N ASN A 335 3.04 -11.69 -17.67
CA ASN A 335 4.04 -12.65 -18.12
C ASN A 335 4.91 -12.10 -19.27
N LYS A 336 4.33 -11.33 -20.20
CA LYS A 336 5.08 -10.72 -21.31
C LYS A 336 5.98 -9.58 -20.85
N ASN A 337 5.54 -8.85 -19.84
CA ASN A 337 6.12 -7.60 -19.39
C ASN A 337 6.68 -7.72 -17.96
N SER A 338 7.09 -8.91 -17.53
CA SER A 338 7.46 -9.18 -16.13
C SER A 338 8.55 -8.23 -15.60
N SER A 339 9.47 -7.80 -16.46
CA SER A 339 10.53 -6.84 -16.12
C SER A 339 10.03 -5.44 -15.74
N TYR A 340 8.82 -5.07 -16.16
CA TYR A 340 8.18 -3.79 -15.84
C TYR A 340 7.32 -3.88 -14.57
N PHE A 341 7.15 -5.06 -13.99
CA PHE A 341 6.50 -5.22 -12.69
C PHE A 341 7.55 -5.51 -11.64
N VAL A 342 7.36 -4.95 -10.46
CA VAL A 342 8.24 -5.22 -9.34
C VAL A 342 8.07 -6.65 -8.83
N GLU A 343 9.19 -7.37 -8.67
CA GLU A 343 9.20 -8.79 -8.30
C GLU A 343 8.93 -9.03 -6.80
N TRP A 344 9.32 -8.09 -5.94
CA TRP A 344 9.19 -8.22 -4.48
C TRP A 344 7.76 -7.99 -3.96
N ILE A 345 6.86 -7.41 -4.77
CA ILE A 345 5.41 -7.37 -4.48
C ILE A 345 4.70 -8.48 -5.29
N PRO A 346 4.43 -9.65 -4.68
CA PRO A 346 3.71 -10.70 -5.39
C PRO A 346 2.26 -10.29 -5.65
N ASN A 347 1.74 -10.61 -6.83
CA ASN A 347 0.34 -10.35 -7.24
C ASN A 347 -0.08 -8.87 -7.07
N ASN A 348 0.76 -7.96 -7.56
CA ASN A 348 0.58 -6.51 -7.46
C ASN A 348 -0.50 -5.91 -8.38
N VAL A 349 -1.06 -6.72 -9.29
CA VAL A 349 -2.15 -6.31 -10.17
C VAL A 349 -3.50 -6.77 -9.61
N LYS A 350 -4.43 -5.84 -9.47
CA LYS A 350 -5.83 -6.10 -9.08
C LYS A 350 -6.78 -5.76 -10.23
N THR A 351 -7.72 -6.65 -10.47
CA THR A 351 -8.77 -6.50 -11.46
C THR A 351 -10.11 -6.36 -10.75
N ALA A 352 -10.94 -5.44 -11.23
CA ALA A 352 -12.33 -5.29 -10.83
C ALA A 352 -13.19 -5.25 -12.09
N VAL A 353 -14.34 -5.91 -12.05
CA VAL A 353 -15.30 -5.93 -13.16
C VAL A 353 -16.63 -5.39 -12.64
N CYS A 354 -17.21 -4.44 -13.38
CA CYS A 354 -18.51 -3.87 -13.14
C CYS A 354 -19.40 -4.09 -14.37
N ASP A 355 -20.60 -4.61 -14.17
CA ASP A 355 -21.50 -4.95 -15.28
C ASP A 355 -22.08 -3.72 -16.00
N ILE A 356 -22.10 -2.56 -15.33
CA ILE A 356 -22.65 -1.30 -15.87
C ILE A 356 -21.56 -0.57 -16.68
N PRO A 357 -21.71 -0.49 -18.02
CA PRO A 357 -20.80 0.28 -18.84
C PRO A 357 -21.07 1.79 -18.73
N PRO A 358 -20.09 2.64 -19.05
CA PRO A 358 -20.32 4.08 -19.16
C PRO A 358 -21.21 4.42 -20.36
N ARG A 359 -21.88 5.57 -20.30
CA ARG A 359 -22.81 6.01 -21.35
C ARG A 359 -22.10 6.16 -22.71
N GLY A 360 -22.69 5.60 -23.76
CA GLY A 360 -22.15 5.67 -25.13
C GLY A 360 -21.08 4.61 -25.46
N LEU A 361 -20.67 3.78 -24.50
CA LEU A 361 -19.74 2.69 -24.72
C LEU A 361 -20.35 1.36 -24.24
N LYS A 362 -20.02 0.26 -24.91
CA LYS A 362 -20.44 -1.10 -24.48
C LYS A 362 -19.48 -1.69 -23.45
N MET A 363 -18.20 -1.36 -23.60
CA MET A 363 -17.12 -1.80 -22.71
C MET A 363 -16.13 -0.66 -22.55
N ALA A 364 -15.59 -0.53 -21.34
CA ALA A 364 -14.51 0.38 -21.02
C ALA A 364 -13.60 -0.25 -19.97
N ALA A 365 -12.40 0.27 -19.85
CA ALA A 365 -11.44 -0.15 -18.85
C ALA A 365 -10.69 1.10 -18.34
N THR A 366 -10.61 1.22 -17.02
CA THR A 366 -9.88 2.29 -16.35
C THR A 366 -8.65 1.68 -15.69
N PHE A 367 -7.52 2.32 -15.92
CA PHE A 367 -6.23 1.93 -15.40
C PHE A 367 -5.83 2.90 -14.30
N ILE A 368 -5.32 2.36 -13.19
CA ILE A 368 -4.71 3.10 -12.10
C ILE A 368 -3.38 2.42 -11.83
N GLY A 369 -2.28 3.07 -12.21
CA GLY A 369 -0.94 2.54 -11.99
C GLY A 369 -0.21 3.34 -10.94
N ASN A 370 0.36 2.66 -9.94
CA ASN A 370 1.44 3.22 -9.13
C ASN A 370 2.76 2.79 -9.76
N SER A 371 3.42 3.71 -10.48
CA SER A 371 4.64 3.44 -11.23
C SER A 371 5.74 4.39 -10.81
N THR A 372 6.97 3.87 -10.74
CA THR A 372 8.15 4.71 -10.49
C THR A 372 8.43 5.70 -11.63
N ALA A 373 7.84 5.50 -12.81
CA ALA A 373 7.96 6.41 -13.94
C ALA A 373 7.34 7.80 -13.66
N ILE A 374 6.48 7.94 -12.65
CA ILE A 374 5.90 9.23 -12.25
C ILE A 374 6.96 10.26 -11.83
N GLN A 375 8.18 9.79 -11.49
CA GLN A 375 9.31 10.67 -11.22
C GLN A 375 9.65 11.61 -12.39
N GLU A 376 9.36 11.25 -13.64
CA GLU A 376 9.60 12.11 -14.80
C GLU A 376 8.75 13.39 -14.73
N LEU A 377 7.52 13.27 -14.25
CA LEU A 377 6.61 14.40 -14.06
C LEU A 377 7.15 15.35 -12.99
N PHE A 378 7.59 14.80 -11.85
CA PHE A 378 8.16 15.60 -10.76
C PHE A 378 9.50 16.23 -11.16
N ARG A 379 10.36 15.50 -11.89
CA ARG A 379 11.62 16.04 -12.41
C ARG A 379 11.38 17.21 -13.37
N ARG A 380 10.38 17.13 -14.25
CA ARG A 380 10.01 18.23 -15.15
C ARG A 380 9.58 19.48 -14.38
N ILE A 381 8.76 19.33 -13.33
CA ILE A 381 8.34 20.45 -12.48
C ILE A 381 9.53 21.01 -11.70
N SER A 382 10.37 20.14 -11.14
CA SER A 382 11.59 20.51 -10.41
C SER A 382 12.55 21.32 -11.28
N GLU A 383 12.86 20.89 -12.50
CA GLU A 383 13.75 21.61 -13.42
C GLU A 383 13.24 23.02 -13.74
N GLN A 384 11.94 23.18 -13.97
CA GLN A 384 11.32 24.47 -14.23
C GLN A 384 11.33 25.37 -12.99
N PHE A 385 11.02 24.79 -11.82
CA PHE A 385 11.10 25.48 -10.53
C PHE A 385 12.53 25.99 -10.27
N THR A 386 13.54 25.11 -10.35
CA THR A 386 14.94 25.47 -10.11
C THR A 386 15.41 26.56 -11.08
N ALA A 387 15.01 26.49 -12.36
CA ALA A 387 15.37 27.50 -13.34
C ALA A 387 14.82 28.91 -13.00
N MET A 388 13.62 28.98 -12.43
CA MET A 388 13.03 30.23 -11.96
C MET A 388 13.61 30.69 -10.62
N PHE A 389 13.74 29.77 -9.66
CA PHE A 389 14.18 30.05 -8.30
C PHE A 389 15.63 30.54 -8.25
N ARG A 390 16.52 29.97 -9.08
CA ARG A 390 17.90 30.46 -9.23
C ARG A 390 17.99 31.92 -9.66
N ARG A 391 17.00 32.42 -10.40
CA ARG A 391 16.91 33.83 -10.84
C ARG A 391 16.09 34.69 -9.89
N LYS A 392 15.52 34.11 -8.84
CA LYS A 392 14.56 34.74 -7.92
C LYS A 392 13.42 35.47 -8.65
N ALA A 393 13.01 34.95 -9.81
CA ALA A 393 11.96 35.55 -10.62
C ALA A 393 10.61 35.40 -9.90
N PHE A 394 9.82 36.49 -9.86
CA PHE A 394 8.48 36.55 -9.23
C PHE A 394 8.39 36.21 -7.74
N LEU A 395 9.53 36.03 -7.06
CA LEU A 395 9.58 35.62 -5.65
C LEU A 395 8.92 36.65 -4.71
N HIS A 396 9.03 37.94 -5.03
CA HIS A 396 8.41 39.03 -4.27
C HIS A 396 6.88 38.95 -4.17
N TRP A 397 6.20 38.23 -5.08
CA TRP A 397 4.75 38.01 -4.97
C TRP A 397 4.40 37.06 -3.83
N TYR A 398 5.29 36.12 -3.49
CA TYR A 398 5.07 35.15 -2.43
C TYR A 398 5.58 35.70 -1.09
N THR A 399 6.77 36.30 -1.08
CA THR A 399 7.33 36.89 0.14
C THR A 399 6.56 38.12 0.61
N GLY A 400 5.90 38.84 -0.32
CA GLY A 400 4.99 39.93 0.01
C GLY A 400 3.75 39.50 0.78
N GLU A 401 3.37 38.22 0.71
CA GLU A 401 2.23 37.64 1.44
C GLU A 401 2.67 36.98 2.76
N GLY A 402 3.96 37.09 3.13
CA GLY A 402 4.49 36.58 4.40
C GLY A 402 5.26 35.26 4.32
N MET A 403 5.46 34.70 3.12
CA MET A 403 6.21 33.45 2.92
C MET A 403 7.73 33.68 2.98
N ASP A 404 8.48 32.77 3.60
CA ASP A 404 9.95 32.84 3.59
C ASP A 404 10.55 32.13 2.37
N GLU A 405 11.73 32.58 1.91
CA GLU A 405 12.51 31.90 0.86
C GLU A 405 12.94 30.49 1.30
N MET A 406 13.03 30.24 2.61
CA MET A 406 13.34 28.92 3.17
C MET A 406 12.26 27.89 2.83
N GLU A 407 10.97 28.26 2.86
CA GLU A 407 9.86 27.34 2.52
C GLU A 407 9.95 26.85 1.07
N PHE A 408 10.42 27.69 0.14
CA PHE A 408 10.68 27.28 -1.25
C PHE A 408 11.77 26.22 -1.34
N THR A 409 12.84 26.38 -0.54
CA THR A 409 13.97 25.46 -0.52
C THR A 409 13.58 24.12 0.12
N GLU A 410 12.75 24.16 1.16
CA GLU A 410 12.20 22.96 1.80
C GLU A 410 11.29 22.18 0.85
N ALA A 411 10.39 22.87 0.14
CA ALA A 411 9.52 22.24 -0.84
C ALA A 411 10.31 21.64 -2.02
N GLU A 412 11.35 22.33 -2.51
CA GLU A 412 12.27 21.80 -3.53
C GLU A 412 13.01 20.55 -3.04
N SER A 413 13.52 20.58 -1.80
CA SER A 413 14.21 19.44 -1.20
C SER A 413 13.27 18.25 -1.07
N ASN A 414 12.08 18.43 -0.51
CA ASN A 414 11.11 17.35 -0.32
C ASN A 414 10.66 16.73 -1.65
N MET A 415 10.46 17.55 -2.68
CA MET A 415 10.14 17.04 -4.03
C MET A 415 11.30 16.24 -4.63
N ASN A 416 12.55 16.66 -4.42
CA ASN A 416 13.71 15.90 -4.87
C ASN A 416 13.88 14.60 -4.08
N ASP A 417 13.61 14.60 -2.77
CA ASP A 417 13.61 13.40 -1.94
C ASP A 417 12.56 12.40 -2.42
N LEU A 418 11.36 12.85 -2.77
CA LEU A 418 10.32 12.00 -3.37
C LEU A 418 10.78 11.38 -4.69
N VAL A 419 11.45 12.14 -5.56
CA VAL A 419 12.04 11.62 -6.81
C VAL A 419 13.10 10.56 -6.51
N ASN A 420 13.95 10.79 -5.52
CA ASN A 420 14.98 9.84 -5.11
C ASN A 420 14.36 8.55 -4.54
N GLU A 421 13.28 8.64 -3.75
CA GLU A 421 12.55 7.46 -3.27
C GLU A 421 12.01 6.63 -4.43
N TYR A 422 11.36 7.25 -5.44
CA TYR A 422 10.91 6.52 -6.62
C TYR A 422 12.07 5.85 -7.38
N GLN A 423 13.22 6.52 -7.48
CA GLN A 423 14.41 5.96 -8.12
C GLN A 423 14.96 4.76 -7.33
N GLN A 424 15.02 4.84 -6.01
CA GLN A 424 15.48 3.77 -5.14
C GLN A 424 14.66 2.49 -5.34
N TYR A 425 13.32 2.60 -5.33
CA TYR A 425 12.46 1.43 -5.54
C TYR A 425 12.41 0.94 -7.00
N GLN A 426 12.79 1.78 -7.95
CA GLN A 426 12.94 1.37 -9.34
C GLN A 426 14.15 0.44 -9.53
N GLU A 427 15.25 0.76 -8.86
CA GLU A 427 16.51 0.01 -8.91
C GLU A 427 16.52 -1.20 -7.98
N ALA A 428 15.74 -1.16 -6.89
CA ALA A 428 15.63 -2.25 -5.94
C ALA A 428 15.32 -3.59 -6.62
N THR A 429 16.24 -4.54 -6.50
CA THR A 429 16.02 -5.94 -6.84
C THR A 429 15.73 -6.76 -5.59
N ALA A 430 15.11 -7.94 -5.75
CA ALA A 430 14.83 -8.84 -4.64
C ALA A 430 16.10 -9.37 -3.93
N GLU A 431 17.29 -9.14 -4.50
CA GLU A 431 18.59 -9.53 -3.94
C GLU A 431 19.27 -8.39 -3.15
N ASP A 432 18.88 -7.12 -3.36
CA ASP A 432 19.52 -5.96 -2.73
C ASP A 432 19.10 -5.76 -1.25
N GLU A 433 18.00 -6.36 -0.81
CA GLU A 433 17.60 -6.34 0.61
C GLU A 433 18.49 -7.21 1.52
N GLU A 434 19.37 -8.07 0.96
CA GLU A 434 20.30 -8.89 1.76
C GLU A 434 21.60 -8.16 2.17
N TYR A 435 21.90 -6.97 1.63
CA TYR A 435 23.22 -6.33 1.83
C TYR A 435 23.24 -4.98 2.56
N ASP A 436 22.11 -4.29 2.77
CA ASP A 436 22.11 -2.94 3.38
C ASP A 436 21.86 -2.89 4.90
N ASN A 437 21.92 -4.02 5.61
CA ASN A 437 21.94 -4.03 7.09
C ASN A 437 23.36 -4.14 7.67
N LYS A 438 24.26 -3.25 7.25
CA LYS A 438 25.50 -2.94 7.97
C LYS A 438 25.70 -1.43 8.06
N ASP A 439 25.77 -0.99 9.31
CA ASP A 439 26.18 0.34 9.77
C ASP A 439 25.25 1.50 9.39
N ASP A 440 24.32 1.82 10.31
CA ASP A 440 24.53 3.04 11.09
C ASP A 440 23.75 3.02 12.42
N GLY A 441 24.50 3.14 13.52
CA GLY A 441 23.96 3.38 14.84
C GLY A 441 23.74 4.87 15.06
N GLY A 442 22.49 5.28 15.26
CA GLY A 442 22.13 6.63 15.67
C GLY A 442 20.66 6.69 16.07
N GLY A 443 20.39 7.03 17.34
CA GLY A 443 19.08 6.81 17.97
C GLY A 443 17.97 7.79 17.58
N GLY A 444 16.73 7.35 17.79
CA GLY A 444 15.53 8.19 17.70
C GLY A 444 14.27 7.33 17.67
N GLY A 445 13.51 7.33 18.76
CA GLY A 445 12.43 6.37 19.00
C GLY A 445 11.16 6.57 18.15
N GLY A 446 10.63 5.45 17.65
CA GLY A 446 9.25 5.31 17.18
C GLY A 446 8.99 3.83 16.86
N LYS A 447 8.13 3.15 17.63
CA LYS A 447 7.85 1.71 17.47
C LYS A 447 7.10 1.45 16.15
N PRO A 448 7.59 0.57 15.24
CA PRO A 448 6.80 0.08 14.12
C PRO A 448 5.88 -1.08 14.55
N MET A 449 4.68 -1.12 14.00
CA MET A 449 3.75 -2.25 14.06
C MET A 449 4.36 -3.46 13.34
N ILE A 450 4.56 -4.56 14.06
CA ILE A 450 5.26 -5.75 13.55
C ILE A 450 4.31 -6.61 12.69
N ASP A 451 4.67 -6.84 11.43
CA ASP A 451 3.94 -7.72 10.49
C ASP A 451 3.97 -9.18 10.96
N ARG A 452 2.78 -9.75 11.16
CA ARG A 452 2.56 -11.11 11.66
C ARG A 452 3.11 -12.18 10.71
N LYS A 453 3.23 -11.88 9.41
CA LYS A 453 3.80 -12.80 8.40
C LYS A 453 5.33 -12.73 8.33
N GLN A 454 5.91 -11.58 8.62
CA GLN A 454 7.37 -11.41 8.73
C GLN A 454 7.90 -12.18 9.94
N ILE A 455 7.19 -12.13 11.09
CA ILE A 455 7.46 -13.00 12.25
C ILE A 455 7.42 -14.49 11.87
N GLU A 456 6.44 -14.93 11.08
CA GLU A 456 6.31 -16.35 10.69
C GLU A 456 7.41 -16.82 9.72
N ARG A 457 7.95 -15.92 8.87
CA ARG A 457 9.08 -16.22 7.97
C ARG A 457 10.42 -16.18 8.72
N GLU A 458 10.67 -15.18 9.55
CA GLU A 458 11.87 -15.10 10.41
C GLU A 458 11.94 -16.25 11.45
N GLN A 459 10.80 -16.75 11.91
CA GLN A 459 10.73 -17.91 12.82
C GLN A 459 11.19 -19.23 12.18
N ARG A 460 11.13 -19.35 10.84
CA ARG A 460 11.54 -20.55 10.10
C ARG A 460 13.03 -20.58 9.79
N ASP A 461 13.71 -19.44 9.78
CA ASP A 461 15.13 -19.38 9.51
C ASP A 461 15.95 -19.75 10.76
N ARG A 462 16.28 -21.03 10.91
CA ARG A 462 17.00 -21.58 12.07
C ARG A 462 18.29 -22.27 11.66
N ARG A 463 19.15 -21.58 10.93
CA ARG A 463 20.56 -21.99 10.86
C ARG A 463 21.09 -22.05 12.30
N ILE A 464 21.52 -23.23 12.75
CA ILE A 464 22.22 -23.39 14.03
C ILE A 464 23.72 -23.23 13.74
N PRO A 465 24.29 -22.06 14.04
CA PRO A 465 25.67 -22.03 14.50
C PRO A 465 25.71 -21.21 15.80
N VAL A 466 25.05 -21.70 16.86
CA VAL A 466 25.31 -21.14 18.19
C VAL A 466 26.63 -21.74 18.67
N GLU A 467 27.62 -20.89 18.88
CA GLU A 467 28.89 -21.28 19.48
C GLU A 467 28.66 -21.84 20.89
N LEU A 468 29.52 -22.78 21.29
CA LEU A 468 29.39 -23.47 22.57
C LEU A 468 29.35 -22.51 23.77
N GLU A 469 30.14 -21.42 23.71
CA GLU A 469 30.24 -20.43 24.78
C GLU A 469 28.92 -19.69 24.99
N THR A 470 28.27 -19.29 23.89
CA THR A 470 26.96 -18.60 23.92
C THR A 470 25.87 -19.49 24.50
N SER A 471 25.89 -20.80 24.19
CA SER A 471 24.96 -21.78 24.75
C SER A 471 25.14 -21.93 26.27
N ILE A 472 26.39 -21.93 26.77
CA ILE A 472 26.69 -22.01 28.21
C ILE A 472 26.23 -20.73 28.93
N GLN A 473 26.50 -19.56 28.34
CA GLN A 473 26.04 -18.28 28.90
C GLN A 473 24.51 -18.21 28.96
N TYR A 474 23.82 -18.71 27.94
CA TYR A 474 22.36 -18.75 27.91
C TYR A 474 21.77 -19.55 29.08
N MET A 475 22.34 -20.70 29.43
CA MET A 475 21.87 -21.51 30.57
C MET A 475 21.90 -20.76 31.90
N ASN A 476 22.81 -19.81 32.05
CA ASN A 476 22.96 -18.98 33.25
C ASN A 476 22.18 -17.65 33.18
N SER A 477 21.62 -17.32 32.01
CA SER A 477 20.92 -16.06 31.77
C SER A 477 19.53 -16.01 32.40
N ASP A 478 19.06 -14.81 32.71
CA ASP A 478 17.70 -14.60 33.22
C ASP A 478 16.63 -14.95 32.17
N ALA A 479 16.95 -14.84 30.88
CA ALA A 479 16.08 -15.25 29.78
C ALA A 479 15.75 -16.76 29.80
N PHE A 480 16.72 -17.60 30.17
CA PHE A 480 16.50 -19.04 30.34
C PHE A 480 15.56 -19.33 31.52
N LYS A 481 15.78 -18.65 32.66
CA LYS A 481 14.93 -18.79 33.85
C LYS A 481 13.50 -18.33 33.60
N GLU A 482 13.30 -17.25 32.84
CA GLU A 482 11.96 -16.78 32.50
C GLU A 482 11.23 -17.80 31.58
N THR A 483 11.96 -18.38 30.64
CA THR A 483 11.39 -19.30 29.63
C THR A 483 11.01 -20.66 30.22
N TYR A 484 11.88 -21.27 31.03
CA TYR A 484 11.68 -22.64 31.56
C TYR A 484 11.31 -22.69 33.05
N LYS A 485 11.39 -21.55 33.76
CA LYS A 485 11.13 -21.44 35.21
C LYS A 485 12.01 -22.41 36.00
N GLU A 486 11.48 -22.99 37.07
CA GLU A 486 12.19 -23.96 37.93
C GLU A 486 12.08 -25.42 37.41
N TYR A 487 11.45 -25.65 36.26
CA TYR A 487 11.23 -26.98 35.70
C TYR A 487 12.36 -27.41 34.76
N LYS A 488 12.56 -28.72 34.58
CA LYS A 488 13.46 -29.21 33.53
C LYS A 488 12.87 -28.87 32.16
N ILE A 489 13.73 -28.57 31.17
CA ILE A 489 13.29 -28.08 29.86
C ILE A 489 12.25 -28.98 29.16
N TRP A 490 12.27 -30.29 29.41
CA TRP A 490 11.36 -31.26 28.82
C TRP A 490 10.07 -31.52 29.62
N GLU A 491 9.97 -31.08 30.88
CA GLU A 491 8.83 -31.42 31.77
C GLU A 491 7.51 -30.77 31.33
N LEU A 492 7.56 -29.49 30.97
CA LEU A 492 6.41 -28.74 30.47
C LEU A 492 6.17 -28.97 28.98
N PHE A 493 7.11 -29.60 28.29
CA PHE A 493 7.00 -29.86 26.85
C PHE A 493 6.04 -31.01 26.58
N ARG A 494 4.99 -30.75 25.78
CA ARG A 494 4.04 -31.77 25.30
C ARG A 494 4.05 -31.80 23.78
N ARG A 495 4.45 -32.93 23.22
CA ARG A 495 4.49 -33.16 21.78
C ARG A 495 3.12 -33.63 21.30
N ASN A 496 2.43 -32.76 20.56
CA ASN A 496 1.06 -32.93 20.01
C ASN A 496 -0.04 -32.94 21.10
N PHE A 497 -1.04 -32.07 20.93
CA PHE A 497 -2.25 -32.07 21.75
C PHE A 497 -2.96 -33.42 21.64
N LYS A 498 -3.55 -33.90 22.76
CA LYS A 498 -4.32 -35.16 22.84
C LYS A 498 -5.47 -35.16 21.82
N GLY A 499 -5.21 -35.70 20.63
CA GLY A 499 -6.23 -36.27 19.76
C GLY A 499 -6.46 -37.74 20.10
N GLN A 500 -7.44 -38.37 19.44
CA GLN A 500 -7.93 -39.74 19.64
C GLN A 500 -6.92 -40.88 19.33
N PHE A 501 -5.66 -40.57 19.02
CA PHE A 501 -4.68 -41.53 18.53
C PHE A 501 -3.50 -41.70 19.51
N SER A 502 -3.02 -42.94 19.63
CA SER A 502 -1.89 -43.31 20.48
C SER A 502 -0.62 -42.50 20.15
N PRO A 503 0.24 -42.20 21.14
CA PRO A 503 1.46 -41.41 20.92
C PRO A 503 2.37 -42.08 19.87
N ALA A 504 2.66 -41.35 18.79
CA ALA A 504 3.50 -41.84 17.70
C ALA A 504 4.98 -41.98 18.12
N VAL A 505 5.67 -42.95 17.51
CA VAL A 505 7.12 -43.17 17.61
C VAL A 505 7.87 -41.85 17.35
N PRO A 506 8.98 -41.55 18.07
CA PRO A 506 9.75 -40.34 17.82
C PRO A 506 10.21 -40.23 16.36
N ARG A 507 10.06 -39.05 15.74
CA ARG A 507 10.56 -38.80 14.37
C ARG A 507 12.10 -38.86 14.31
N LEU A 508 12.64 -39.21 13.13
CA LEU A 508 14.09 -39.33 12.90
C LEU A 508 14.85 -38.01 13.15
N SER A 509 14.45 -36.91 12.48
CA SER A 509 15.03 -35.57 12.68
C SER A 509 13.96 -34.46 12.64
N CYS A 510 14.18 -33.36 13.36
CA CYS A 510 13.35 -32.14 13.27
C CYS A 510 13.88 -31.15 12.23
N VAL A 511 15.18 -31.18 11.95
CA VAL A 511 15.91 -30.29 11.06
C VAL A 511 16.29 -31.05 9.79
N GLY A 512 16.16 -30.41 8.63
CA GLY A 512 16.60 -30.94 7.34
C GLY A 512 18.11 -30.81 7.13
N ALA A 513 18.61 -31.36 6.01
CA ALA A 513 20.02 -31.24 5.64
C ALA A 513 20.42 -29.80 5.25
N ASP A 514 19.42 -28.99 4.92
CA ASP A 514 19.43 -27.56 4.60
C ASP A 514 19.45 -26.65 5.85
N GLY A 515 19.37 -27.23 7.05
CA GLY A 515 19.38 -26.47 8.32
C GLY A 515 18.02 -25.89 8.73
N PHE A 516 16.97 -26.08 7.92
CA PHE A 516 15.62 -25.59 8.22
C PHE A 516 14.77 -26.62 8.97
N LEU A 517 13.82 -26.14 9.78
CA LEU A 517 12.87 -27.01 10.49
C LEU A 517 11.85 -27.61 9.51
N LYS A 518 11.78 -28.94 9.47
CA LYS A 518 10.81 -29.67 8.63
C LYS A 518 9.42 -29.81 9.27
N THR A 519 9.24 -29.36 10.51
CA THR A 519 8.03 -29.66 11.30
C THR A 519 7.55 -28.46 12.10
N SER A 520 6.23 -28.28 12.17
CA SER A 520 5.57 -27.19 12.90
C SER A 520 5.71 -27.26 14.43
N ASN A 521 5.94 -28.46 14.99
CA ASN A 521 6.18 -28.65 16.42
C ASN A 521 7.49 -29.44 16.64
N PRO A 522 8.68 -28.80 16.60
CA PRO A 522 9.98 -29.45 16.81
C PRO A 522 10.17 -29.95 18.27
N CYS A 523 11.16 -30.81 18.53
CA CYS A 523 11.48 -31.20 19.92
C CYS A 523 12.03 -30.01 20.72
N VAL A 524 12.04 -30.09 22.05
CA VAL A 524 12.47 -28.98 22.93
C VAL A 524 13.87 -28.44 22.56
N VAL A 525 14.82 -29.33 22.24
CA VAL A 525 16.19 -28.92 21.85
C VAL A 525 16.20 -28.24 20.48
N CYS A 526 15.48 -28.76 19.47
CA CYS A 526 15.41 -28.09 18.16
C CYS A 526 14.49 -26.86 18.15
N ARG A 527 13.69 -26.67 19.20
CA ARG A 527 12.78 -25.53 19.35
C ARG A 527 13.54 -24.29 19.82
N ASP A 528 14.52 -24.46 20.70
CA ASP A 528 15.30 -23.36 21.24
C ASP A 528 16.64 -23.27 20.50
N ARG A 529 16.90 -22.12 19.86
CA ARG A 529 18.11 -21.95 19.04
C ARG A 529 19.38 -21.94 19.89
N ASN A 530 19.27 -21.56 21.16
CA ASN A 530 20.41 -21.37 22.06
C ASN A 530 20.82 -22.65 22.80
N LEU A 531 20.05 -23.74 22.68
CA LEU A 531 20.36 -25.01 23.33
C LEU A 531 21.22 -25.89 22.42
N LEU A 532 22.51 -25.94 22.69
CA LEU A 532 23.45 -26.83 22.01
C LEU A 532 23.81 -28.05 22.87
N VAL A 533 23.47 -29.25 22.38
CA VAL A 533 23.87 -30.53 22.99
C VAL A 533 25.35 -30.80 22.71
N HIS A 534 26.18 -30.62 23.73
CA HIS A 534 27.63 -30.82 23.65
C HIS A 534 28.19 -31.36 24.97
N HIS A 535 29.25 -32.18 24.94
CA HIS A 535 29.81 -32.84 26.13
C HIS A 535 30.36 -31.86 27.19
N LYS A 536 30.71 -30.63 26.79
CA LYS A 536 31.17 -29.56 27.70
C LYS A 536 30.04 -28.75 28.34
N ASN A 537 28.81 -28.84 27.83
CA ASN A 537 27.67 -28.11 28.40
C ASN A 537 27.00 -28.94 29.51
N ILE A 538 27.67 -28.99 30.66
CA ILE A 538 27.31 -29.89 31.77
C ILE A 538 25.92 -29.56 32.32
N GLU A 539 25.59 -28.29 32.46
CA GLU A 539 24.30 -27.84 33.01
C GLU A 539 23.12 -28.28 32.15
N LEU A 540 23.26 -28.25 30.82
CA LEU A 540 22.24 -28.80 29.92
C LEU A 540 22.14 -30.33 30.04
N LEU A 541 23.27 -31.04 30.09
CA LEU A 541 23.28 -32.50 30.20
C LEU A 541 22.65 -33.01 31.50
N LYS A 542 22.91 -32.34 32.63
CA LYS A 542 22.31 -32.68 33.93
C LYS A 542 20.78 -32.68 33.91
N GLN A 543 20.15 -31.84 33.08
CA GLN A 543 18.68 -31.81 32.98
C GLN A 543 18.08 -33.09 32.38
N PHE A 544 18.86 -33.83 31.59
CA PHE A 544 18.42 -35.07 30.94
C PHE A 544 18.88 -36.35 31.66
N ILE A 545 19.68 -36.21 32.71
CA ILE A 545 20.19 -37.33 33.50
C ILE A 545 19.35 -37.47 34.77
N SER A 546 19.07 -38.71 35.15
CA SER A 546 18.46 -39.02 36.43
C SER A 546 19.48 -38.84 37.56
N PRO A 547 19.18 -38.04 38.61
CA PRO A 547 20.11 -37.80 39.71
C PRO A 547 20.38 -39.06 40.55
N HIS A 548 19.49 -40.05 40.51
CA HIS A 548 19.63 -41.28 41.29
C HIS A 548 20.37 -42.40 40.56
N THR A 549 20.24 -42.47 39.23
CA THR A 549 20.77 -43.59 38.45
C THR A 549 21.93 -43.19 37.54
N GLY A 550 22.14 -41.89 37.32
CA GLY A 550 23.17 -41.38 36.41
C GLY A 550 22.94 -41.73 34.94
N TYR A 551 21.79 -42.34 34.59
CA TYR A 551 21.41 -42.66 33.20
C TYR A 551 20.55 -41.56 32.59
N VAL A 552 20.62 -41.44 31.26
CA VAL A 552 19.75 -40.55 30.47
C VAL A 552 18.32 -41.08 30.52
N TYR A 553 17.34 -40.20 30.72
CA TYR A 553 15.93 -40.60 30.71
C TYR A 553 15.53 -41.18 29.35
N PRO A 554 14.59 -42.15 29.30
CA PRO A 554 14.17 -42.77 28.04
C PRO A 554 13.52 -41.74 27.11
N ASN A 555 13.73 -41.89 25.80
CA ASN A 555 13.21 -40.94 24.80
C ASN A 555 11.66 -40.86 24.77
N SER A 556 10.96 -41.89 25.25
CA SER A 556 9.51 -41.85 25.45
C SER A 556 9.06 -40.77 26.45
N LEU A 557 9.91 -40.44 27.42
CA LEU A 557 9.69 -39.36 28.38
C LEU A 557 10.18 -38.02 27.83
N LEU A 558 11.38 -38.00 27.24
CA LEU A 558 12.02 -36.76 26.76
C LEU A 558 11.40 -36.19 25.47
N CYS A 559 10.74 -37.03 24.68
CA CYS A 559 10.05 -36.64 23.44
C CYS A 559 10.96 -35.93 22.40
N LEU A 560 12.27 -36.25 22.39
CA LEU A 560 13.25 -35.72 21.43
C LEU A 560 13.10 -36.39 20.05
N CYS A 561 13.70 -35.83 19.00
CA CYS A 561 13.92 -36.61 17.76
C CYS A 561 15.09 -37.57 17.95
N PHE A 562 15.12 -38.66 17.18
CA PHE A 562 16.17 -39.68 17.32
C PHE A 562 17.58 -39.10 17.17
N ASP A 563 17.80 -38.20 16.19
CA ASP A 563 19.09 -37.54 15.98
C ASP A 563 19.61 -36.79 17.23
N GLN A 564 18.75 -36.04 17.91
CA GLN A 564 19.13 -35.29 19.11
C GLN A 564 19.28 -36.21 20.34
N TYR A 565 18.49 -37.27 20.41
CA TYR A 565 18.61 -38.25 21.49
C TYR A 565 19.92 -39.04 21.39
N GLU A 566 20.34 -39.44 20.19
CA GLU A 566 21.63 -40.09 19.97
C GLU A 566 22.80 -39.15 20.29
N LYS A 567 22.74 -37.89 19.85
CA LYS A 567 23.73 -36.86 20.21
C LYS A 567 23.82 -36.64 21.71
N LEU A 568 22.68 -36.62 22.41
CA LEU A 568 22.63 -36.49 23.86
C LEU A 568 23.28 -37.68 24.55
N CYS A 569 22.93 -38.92 24.17
CA CYS A 569 23.53 -40.12 24.72
C CYS A 569 25.05 -40.16 24.52
N ALA A 570 25.51 -39.81 23.31
CA ALA A 570 26.94 -39.71 23.01
C ALA A 570 27.64 -38.63 23.83
N ALA A 571 27.04 -37.45 23.96
CA ALA A 571 27.58 -36.33 24.74
C ALA A 571 27.69 -36.66 26.24
N VAL A 572 26.68 -37.33 26.81
CA VAL A 572 26.72 -37.79 28.21
C VAL A 572 27.80 -38.85 28.41
N GLN A 573 27.95 -39.79 27.49
CA GLN A 573 29.00 -40.80 27.59
C GLN A 573 30.41 -40.16 27.50
N LEU A 574 30.61 -39.20 26.60
CA LEU A 574 31.85 -38.44 26.50
C LEU A 574 32.11 -37.63 27.77
N ALA A 575 31.11 -36.93 28.30
CA ALA A 575 31.24 -36.16 29.53
C ALA A 575 31.65 -37.04 30.72
N LYS A 576 31.11 -38.26 30.82
CA LYS A 576 31.54 -39.27 31.81
C LYS A 576 32.97 -39.73 31.60
N ASN A 577 33.35 -40.02 30.35
CA ASN A 577 34.71 -40.46 30.03
C ASN A 577 35.77 -39.38 30.33
N TYR A 578 35.42 -38.09 30.17
CA TYR A 578 36.28 -36.96 30.50
C TYR A 578 36.24 -36.56 31.99
N GLY A 579 35.45 -37.23 32.82
CA GLY A 579 35.31 -36.91 34.25
C GLY A 579 34.60 -35.58 34.53
N LEU A 580 33.78 -35.09 33.59
CA LEU A 580 33.02 -33.83 33.74
C LEU A 580 31.70 -34.03 34.50
N ILE A 581 31.23 -35.27 34.60
CA ILE A 581 30.01 -35.65 35.32
C ILE A 581 30.36 -36.82 36.23
N ASP A 582 30.14 -36.66 37.53
CA ASP A 582 30.30 -37.73 38.50
C ASP A 582 29.25 -38.81 38.26
N PHE A 583 29.69 -40.07 38.19
CA PHE A 583 28.80 -41.21 38.10
C PHE A 583 29.30 -42.34 38.99
N GLU A 584 28.39 -43.03 39.67
CA GLU A 584 28.73 -44.24 40.39
C GLU A 584 29.06 -45.34 39.38
N VAL A 585 30.32 -45.77 39.36
CA VAL A 585 30.72 -46.99 38.65
C VAL A 585 30.23 -48.15 39.51
N PRO A 586 29.26 -48.96 39.07
CA PRO A 586 28.89 -50.15 39.82
C PRO A 586 30.11 -51.05 39.92
N VAL A 587 30.58 -51.30 41.15
CA VAL A 587 31.65 -52.25 41.42
C VAL A 587 31.15 -53.63 40.99
N ARG A 588 31.55 -54.06 39.79
CA ARG A 588 31.38 -55.45 39.39
C ARG A 588 32.38 -56.27 40.19
N HIS A 589 31.92 -56.91 41.26
CA HIS A 589 32.65 -58.01 41.85
C HIS A 589 32.70 -59.14 40.84
N TYR A 590 33.81 -59.24 40.11
CA TYR A 590 34.13 -60.46 39.38
C TYR A 590 34.48 -61.53 40.42
N ASP A 591 33.57 -62.47 40.67
CA ASP A 591 33.92 -63.68 41.41
C ASP A 591 34.74 -64.59 40.49
N TYR A 592 36.06 -64.39 40.51
CA TYR A 592 37.00 -65.20 39.74
C TYR A 592 36.91 -66.70 40.09
N ARG A 593 36.25 -67.10 41.19
CA ARG A 593 36.01 -68.52 41.50
C ARG A 593 35.18 -69.24 40.43
N TYR A 594 34.27 -68.56 39.73
CA TYR A 594 33.52 -69.15 38.61
C TYR A 594 34.41 -69.42 37.38
N HIS A 595 35.43 -68.59 37.15
CA HIS A 595 36.42 -68.79 36.08
C HIS A 595 37.49 -69.84 36.46
N TYR A 596 37.86 -69.94 37.75
CA TYR A 596 38.87 -70.90 38.21
C TYR A 596 38.33 -72.27 38.65
N LYS A 597 37.02 -72.44 38.90
CA LYS A 597 36.41 -73.76 39.10
C LYS A 597 36.63 -74.68 37.89
N GLN A 598 36.57 -74.13 36.67
CA GLN A 598 36.78 -74.89 35.43
C GLN A 598 38.25 -75.29 35.18
N THR A 599 39.23 -74.66 35.86
CA THR A 599 40.65 -75.01 35.72
C THR A 599 41.16 -75.93 36.83
N ILE A 600 40.50 -76.00 37.98
CA ILE A 600 40.85 -76.94 39.07
C ILE A 600 40.24 -78.34 38.83
N ASP A 601 39.02 -78.44 38.28
CA ASP A 601 38.41 -79.73 37.89
C ASP A 601 39.09 -80.40 36.68
N LYS A 602 39.93 -79.66 35.92
CA LYS A 602 40.76 -80.22 34.84
C LYS A 602 42.13 -80.72 35.28
N LYS A 603 42.58 -80.42 36.51
CA LYS A 603 43.85 -80.95 37.07
C LYS A 603 43.67 -82.11 38.05
N THR A 604 42.43 -82.53 38.31
CA THR A 604 42.10 -83.73 39.13
C THR A 604 41.54 -84.89 38.32
N LYS A 605 41.64 -84.84 36.98
CA LYS A 605 41.43 -85.97 36.06
C LYS A 605 42.60 -86.19 35.09
N SER A 606 43.82 -86.20 35.64
CA SER A 606 44.97 -86.93 35.07
C SER A 606 45.71 -87.63 36.19
#